data_AF-A0A382P9N3-F1
#
_entry.id   AF-A0A382P9N3-F1
#
_cell.length_a   1.000
_cell.length_b   1.000
_cell.length_c   1.000
_cell.angle_alpha   90.00
_cell.angle_beta   90.00
_cell.angle_gamma   90.00
#
_symmetry.space_group_name_H-M   'P 1'
#
loop_
_entity.id
_entity.type
_entity.pdbx_description
1 polymer ?
#
loop_
_entity_poly.entity_id
_entity_poly.type
_entity_poly.pdbx_seq_one_letter_code
_entity_poly.pdbx_strand_id
1 'polypeptide(L)'
;MKTGIESRYITFSKVFTISICLIILSGCSSRHNNHMKEYVYKADPAFRYEIEETHKTDGWTEYRVKMVSGTWLTEREVNKTEWWHWVTIVVPAEVVETEALVIIGGGSTRDKEPEAANELLIQAAVGTRSIVAEISNIPFQPLNYVSDEKDDRTEDDIIAYGWRKYLEGGAKDEDVEWLARLPMTRAVVRAMDVIQEIGADISKPVDGF
;
A
#
# COMPACT_ATOMS: atom_id res chain seq x y z
N MET A 1 28.52 -91.45 -8.56
CA MET A 1 29.39 -90.60 -9.40
C MET A 1 28.51 -89.56 -10.09
N LYS A 2 28.80 -88.27 -9.90
CA LYS A 2 28.26 -87.09 -10.63
C LYS A 2 26.77 -86.71 -10.44
N THR A 3 26.57 -85.69 -9.60
CA THR A 3 25.90 -84.38 -9.87
C THR A 3 24.82 -84.25 -10.96
N GLY A 4 23.71 -83.62 -10.59
CA GLY A 4 22.77 -82.88 -11.47
C GLY A 4 21.56 -82.40 -10.66
N ILE A 5 21.64 -81.24 -9.99
CA ILE A 5 21.00 -79.97 -10.37
C ILE A 5 19.57 -80.18 -10.91
N GLU A 6 18.58 -80.14 -10.02
CA GLU A 6 17.22 -79.76 -10.41
C GLU A 6 16.92 -78.31 -10.02
N SER A 7 16.23 -77.67 -10.95
CA SER A 7 16.12 -76.25 -11.15
C SER A 7 15.06 -75.62 -10.25
N ARG A 8 15.48 -74.49 -9.66
CA ARG A 8 14.71 -73.30 -9.30
C ARG A 8 13.33 -73.19 -9.96
N TYR A 9 12.28 -73.18 -9.16
CA TYR A 9 11.18 -72.21 -9.30
C TYR A 9 10.72 -71.82 -7.89
N ILE A 10 11.33 -70.75 -7.41
CA ILE A 10 11.03 -70.12 -6.13
C ILE A 10 9.63 -69.50 -6.23
N THR A 11 8.75 -69.96 -5.35
CA THR A 11 7.51 -69.33 -4.93
C THR A 11 7.80 -67.91 -4.44
N PHE A 12 7.73 -66.91 -5.31
CA PHE A 12 7.75 -65.50 -4.90
C PHE A 12 6.39 -64.86 -5.19
N SER A 13 5.40 -65.37 -4.45
CA SER A 13 4.07 -64.79 -4.37
C SER A 13 4.07 -63.74 -3.26
N LYS A 14 3.66 -62.52 -3.62
CA LYS A 14 3.10 -61.49 -2.71
C LYS A 14 4.04 -60.79 -1.72
N VAL A 15 5.08 -60.09 -2.20
CA VAL A 15 5.59 -58.91 -1.47
C VAL A 15 6.12 -57.85 -2.46
N PHE A 16 5.26 -57.32 -3.34
CA PHE A 16 5.63 -56.14 -4.14
C PHE A 16 4.41 -55.32 -4.55
N THR A 17 3.57 -54.95 -3.57
CA THR A 17 2.44 -54.04 -3.85
C THR A 17 2.09 -53.19 -2.62
N ILE A 18 3.07 -52.70 -1.86
CA ILE A 18 2.84 -51.63 -0.86
C ILE A 18 4.10 -50.75 -0.80
N SER A 19 4.34 -50.01 -1.87
CA SER A 19 5.14 -48.79 -1.85
C SER A 19 4.85 -48.05 -3.13
N ILE A 20 4.70 -46.73 -3.07
CA ILE A 20 4.08 -45.83 -4.08
C ILE A 20 2.61 -45.56 -3.77
N CYS A 21 2.36 -44.84 -2.68
CA CYS A 21 1.19 -43.95 -2.55
C CYS A 21 1.41 -42.92 -1.41
N LEU A 22 2.63 -42.39 -1.28
CA LEU A 22 2.99 -41.48 -0.19
C LEU A 22 3.95 -40.36 -0.63
N ILE A 23 3.84 -39.92 -1.88
CA ILE A 23 4.38 -38.67 -2.43
C ILE A 23 3.46 -38.44 -3.64
N ILE A 24 2.69 -37.37 -3.85
CA ILE A 24 2.85 -35.95 -3.60
C ILE A 24 1.42 -35.37 -3.43
N LEU A 25 0.97 -35.17 -2.18
CA LEU A 25 -0.06 -34.16 -1.88
C LEU A 25 0.64 -32.92 -1.33
N SER A 26 1.67 -32.46 -2.02
CA SER A 26 1.96 -31.04 -2.01
C SER A 26 0.86 -30.40 -2.83
N GLY A 27 -0.27 -30.14 -2.17
CA GLY A 27 -1.31 -29.30 -2.73
C GLY A 27 -0.63 -28.09 -3.33
N CYS A 28 -0.93 -27.83 -4.60
CA CYS A 28 -0.59 -26.59 -5.24
C CYS A 28 -1.42 -25.51 -4.51
N SER A 29 -0.95 -25.10 -3.34
CA SER A 29 -1.32 -23.80 -2.80
C SER A 29 -0.78 -22.85 -3.84
N SER A 30 -1.64 -22.36 -4.75
CA SER A 30 -1.32 -21.15 -5.48
C SER A 30 -0.90 -20.16 -4.42
N ARG A 31 0.39 -19.84 -4.34
CA ARG A 31 0.87 -18.79 -3.45
C ARG A 31 0.17 -17.56 -3.99
N HIS A 32 -0.90 -17.15 -3.29
CA HIS A 32 -1.66 -15.99 -3.67
C HIS A 32 -0.78 -14.81 -3.25
N ASN A 33 0.25 -14.53 -4.06
CA ASN A 33 1.18 -13.45 -3.83
C ASN A 33 0.38 -12.15 -4.05
N ASN A 34 -0.16 -11.60 -2.97
CA ASN A 34 -0.80 -10.30 -3.00
C ASN A 34 0.20 -9.27 -2.48
N HIS A 35 1.24 -9.03 -3.29
CA HIS A 35 2.32 -8.09 -2.97
C HIS A 35 1.81 -6.71 -2.57
N MET A 36 0.75 -6.23 -3.21
CA MET A 36 0.10 -4.97 -2.86
C MET A 36 -0.46 -5.01 -1.43
N LYS A 37 -1.27 -6.02 -1.10
CA LYS A 37 -1.86 -6.17 0.24
C LYS A 37 -0.76 -6.30 1.30
N GLU A 38 0.23 -7.15 1.05
CA GLU A 38 1.33 -7.38 1.98
C GLU A 38 2.14 -6.09 2.22
N TYR A 39 2.46 -5.35 1.17
CA TYR A 39 3.18 -4.09 1.27
C TYR A 39 2.40 -3.02 2.05
N VAL A 40 1.13 -2.82 1.69
CA VAL A 40 0.27 -1.77 2.26
C VAL A 40 0.02 -1.99 3.75
N TYR A 41 -0.25 -3.24 4.17
CA TYR A 41 -0.55 -3.55 5.57
C TYR A 41 0.70 -3.84 6.41
N LYS A 42 1.89 -3.95 5.80
CA LYS A 42 3.14 -4.05 6.56
C LYS A 42 3.32 -2.78 7.41
N ALA A 43 3.52 -2.98 8.71
CA ALA A 43 3.84 -1.89 9.61
C ALA A 43 5.18 -1.25 9.22
N ASP A 44 5.21 0.07 9.14
CA ASP A 44 6.41 0.85 8.89
C ASP A 44 6.63 1.78 10.11
N PRO A 45 7.78 1.69 10.80
CA PRO A 45 8.04 2.49 11.99
C PRO A 45 8.13 4.00 11.72
N ALA A 46 8.26 4.43 10.46
CA ALA A 46 8.25 5.84 10.10
C ALA A 46 6.83 6.44 10.08
N PHE A 47 5.77 5.60 10.01
CA PHE A 47 4.40 6.09 9.99
C PHE A 47 4.10 6.92 11.24
N ARG A 48 3.65 8.15 11.01
CA ARG A 48 3.24 9.11 12.05
C ARG A 48 2.44 10.23 11.41
N TYR A 49 1.67 10.97 12.20
CA TYR A 49 0.99 12.16 11.74
C TYR A 49 0.86 13.21 12.85
N GLU A 50 0.64 14.46 12.44
CA GLU A 50 0.40 15.59 13.34
C GLU A 50 -0.71 16.48 12.75
N ILE A 51 -1.66 16.89 13.58
CA ILE A 51 -2.65 17.92 13.21
C ILE A 51 -1.96 19.28 13.37
N GLU A 52 -1.53 19.85 12.25
CA GLU A 52 -0.79 21.12 12.21
C GLU A 52 -1.73 22.30 12.44
N GLU A 53 -2.94 22.23 11.88
CA GLU A 53 -3.97 23.26 12.06
C GLU A 53 -5.38 22.66 12.17
N THR A 54 -6.22 23.32 12.98
CA THR A 54 -7.67 23.09 13.03
C THR A 54 -8.40 24.40 12.80
N HIS A 55 -9.16 24.48 11.71
CA HIS A 55 -9.99 25.64 11.40
C HIS A 55 -11.46 25.33 11.69
N LYS A 56 -12.09 26.13 12.56
CA LYS A 56 -13.50 25.93 12.96
C LYS A 56 -14.37 27.02 12.38
N THR A 57 -15.49 26.63 11.79
CA THR A 57 -16.55 27.51 11.31
C THR A 57 -17.88 27.10 11.95
N ASP A 58 -18.95 27.86 11.70
CA ASP A 58 -20.30 27.49 12.14
C ASP A 58 -20.86 26.26 11.40
N GLY A 59 -20.37 25.97 10.17
CA GLY A 59 -20.92 24.92 9.31
C GLY A 59 -20.08 23.64 9.22
N TRP A 60 -18.77 23.74 9.43
CA TRP A 60 -17.81 22.64 9.35
C TRP A 60 -16.54 22.93 10.15
N THR A 61 -15.75 21.88 10.40
CA THR A 61 -14.39 21.96 10.93
C THR A 61 -13.43 21.35 9.92
N GLU A 62 -12.30 22.01 9.70
CA GLU A 62 -11.20 21.50 8.88
C GLU A 62 -10.05 21.07 9.78
N TYR A 63 -9.52 19.87 9.55
CA TYR A 63 -8.26 19.40 10.12
C TYR A 63 -7.22 19.34 9.01
N ARG A 64 -6.06 19.96 9.23
CA ARG A 64 -4.92 19.90 8.32
C ARG A 64 -3.84 19.09 8.96
N VAL A 65 -3.56 17.94 8.35
CA VAL A 65 -2.73 16.91 8.94
C VAL A 65 -1.51 16.71 8.07
N LYS A 66 -0.33 16.76 8.69
CA LYS A 66 0.91 16.31 8.06
C LYS A 66 1.14 14.87 8.43
N MET A 67 1.15 14.00 7.43
CA MET A 67 1.26 12.55 7.63
C MET A 67 2.48 12.01 6.90
N VAL A 68 3.29 11.22 7.59
CA VAL A 68 4.30 10.35 6.97
C VAL A 68 3.68 8.99 6.76
N SER A 69 3.61 8.52 5.50
CA SER A 69 2.98 7.24 5.14
C SER A 69 3.91 6.02 5.28
N GLY A 70 5.20 6.26 5.47
CA GLY A 70 6.25 5.25 5.61
C GLY A 70 7.46 5.54 4.73
N THR A 71 8.30 4.52 4.55
CA THR A 71 9.51 4.58 3.72
C THR A 71 9.35 3.77 2.44
N TRP A 72 9.99 4.22 1.36
CA TRP A 72 10.03 3.52 0.09
C TRP A 72 11.45 3.51 -0.50
N LEU A 73 11.89 2.32 -0.93
CA LEU A 73 13.26 2.06 -1.38
C LEU A 73 14.30 2.46 -0.33
N THR A 74 15.58 2.29 -0.67
CA THR A 74 16.71 2.65 0.19
C THR A 74 17.40 3.93 -0.31
N GLU A 75 18.20 4.55 0.56
CA GLU A 75 19.03 5.71 0.21
C GLU A 75 20.06 5.41 -0.90
N ARG A 76 20.33 4.13 -1.18
CA ARG A 76 21.18 3.71 -2.31
C ARG A 76 20.45 3.75 -3.65
N GLU A 77 19.13 3.87 -3.62
CA GLU A 77 18.25 3.77 -4.79
C GLU A 77 17.58 5.10 -5.10
N VAL A 78 17.17 5.84 -4.07
CA VAL A 78 16.43 7.11 -4.20
C VAL A 78 16.89 8.14 -3.16
N ASN A 79 16.84 9.42 -3.52
CA ASN A 79 17.26 10.52 -2.67
C ASN A 79 16.34 10.80 -1.46
N LYS A 80 15.07 10.39 -1.52
CA LYS A 80 14.08 10.60 -0.45
C LYS A 80 13.30 9.31 -0.23
N THR A 81 13.58 8.66 0.89
CA THR A 81 12.95 7.39 1.27
C THR A 81 11.66 7.59 2.06
N GLU A 82 11.64 8.53 3.01
CA GLU A 82 10.47 8.86 3.81
C GLU A 82 9.47 9.70 3.01
N TRP A 83 8.23 9.21 2.90
CA TRP A 83 7.16 9.85 2.14
C TRP A 83 6.17 10.55 3.08
N TRP A 84 5.99 11.85 2.88
CA TRP A 84 5.02 12.66 3.62
C TRP A 84 3.95 13.29 2.71
N HIS A 85 2.77 13.52 3.27
CA HIS A 85 1.58 13.97 2.58
C HIS A 85 0.80 14.96 3.45
N TRP A 86 0.08 15.87 2.80
CA TRP A 86 -0.95 16.65 3.48
C TRP A 86 -2.28 15.92 3.36
N VAL A 87 -3.00 15.81 4.48
CA VAL A 87 -4.38 15.32 4.54
C VAL A 87 -5.26 16.42 5.09
N THR A 88 -6.15 16.96 4.25
CA THR A 88 -7.13 17.96 4.64
C THR A 88 -8.48 17.27 4.84
N ILE A 89 -9.01 17.31 6.05
CA ILE A 89 -10.23 16.60 6.43
C ILE A 89 -11.30 17.64 6.77
N VAL A 90 -12.42 17.60 6.07
CA VAL A 90 -13.58 18.45 6.32
C VAL A 90 -14.65 17.62 7.03
N VAL A 91 -15.02 18.08 8.23
CA VAL A 91 -16.05 17.48 9.07
C VAL A 91 -17.23 18.44 9.15
N PRO A 92 -18.39 18.14 8.55
CA PRO A 92 -19.56 19.01 8.64
C PRO A 92 -20.09 19.05 10.08
N ALA A 93 -20.81 20.11 10.45
CA ALA A 93 -21.36 20.29 11.79
C ALA A 93 -22.22 19.08 12.21
N GLU A 94 -23.10 18.63 11.33
CA GLU A 94 -23.88 17.39 11.44
C GLU A 94 -23.30 16.33 10.51
N VAL A 95 -22.90 15.18 11.07
CA VAL A 95 -22.50 13.99 10.31
C VAL A 95 -23.59 12.93 10.50
N VAL A 96 -24.13 12.43 9.40
CA VAL A 96 -25.20 11.41 9.40
C VAL A 96 -24.78 10.12 8.72
N GLU A 97 -23.78 10.18 7.84
CA GLU A 97 -23.20 9.01 7.17
C GLU A 97 -21.90 8.59 7.86
N THR A 98 -21.65 7.29 7.93
CA THR A 98 -20.39 6.74 8.49
C THR A 98 -19.37 6.39 7.39
N GLU A 99 -19.76 6.54 6.12
CA GLU A 99 -18.86 6.47 4.97
C GLU A 99 -18.23 7.82 4.66
N ALA A 100 -16.90 7.85 4.50
CA ALA A 100 -16.16 9.06 4.15
C ALA A 100 -15.66 9.03 2.70
N LEU A 101 -15.63 10.18 2.02
CA LEU A 101 -15.02 10.29 0.70
C LEU A 101 -13.57 10.74 0.83
N VAL A 102 -12.64 10.01 0.19
CA VAL A 102 -11.23 10.43 0.07
C VAL A 102 -10.91 10.77 -1.38
N ILE A 103 -10.48 12.01 -1.59
CA ILE A 103 -9.97 12.50 -2.87
C ILE A 103 -8.45 12.37 -2.87
N ILE A 104 -7.91 11.78 -3.93
CA ILE A 104 -6.46 11.68 -4.15
C ILE A 104 -6.06 12.84 -5.05
N GLY A 105 -5.42 13.85 -4.47
CA GLY A 105 -4.88 15.02 -5.15
C GLY A 105 -3.43 14.82 -5.57
N GLY A 106 -3.02 15.59 -6.58
CA GLY A 106 -1.61 15.76 -6.93
C GLY A 106 -0.86 16.58 -5.88
N GLY A 107 0.25 17.19 -6.27
CA GLY A 107 1.03 18.08 -5.40
C GLY A 107 2.51 17.74 -5.42
N SER A 108 3.26 18.34 -4.53
CA SER A 108 4.71 18.20 -4.48
C SER A 108 5.24 18.35 -3.05
N THR A 109 6.38 17.73 -2.81
CA THR A 109 7.25 17.99 -1.65
C THR A 109 7.75 19.43 -1.54
N ARG A 110 7.54 20.24 -2.58
CA ARG A 110 7.84 21.68 -2.61
C ARG A 110 6.65 22.52 -2.17
N ASP A 111 5.47 21.92 -2.07
CA ASP A 111 4.26 22.62 -1.67
C ASP A 111 4.33 23.00 -0.19
N LYS A 112 3.75 24.16 0.10
CA LYS A 112 3.55 24.60 1.47
C LYS A 112 2.37 23.86 2.10
N GLU A 113 2.19 24.07 3.39
CA GLU A 113 0.96 23.68 4.07
C GLU A 113 -0.27 24.26 3.34
N PRO A 114 -1.34 23.47 3.14
CA PRO A 114 -2.59 23.98 2.59
C PRO A 114 -3.18 25.10 3.45
N GLU A 115 -3.56 26.22 2.83
CA GLU A 115 -4.13 27.37 3.54
C GLU A 115 -5.64 27.24 3.83
N ALA A 116 -6.35 26.38 3.10
CA ALA A 116 -7.78 26.11 3.26
C ALA A 116 -8.18 24.84 2.51
N ALA A 117 -9.26 24.19 2.94
CA ALA A 117 -9.91 23.18 2.13
C ALA A 117 -10.48 23.79 0.84
N ASN A 118 -10.42 23.04 -0.26
CA ASN A 118 -11.08 23.40 -1.52
C ASN A 118 -12.60 23.55 -1.31
N GLU A 119 -13.21 24.57 -1.92
CA GLU A 119 -14.66 24.79 -1.85
C GLU A 119 -15.48 23.54 -2.24
N LEU A 120 -15.02 22.76 -3.22
CA LEU A 120 -15.68 21.53 -3.63
C LEU A 120 -15.67 20.45 -2.53
N LEU A 121 -14.58 20.34 -1.76
CA LEU A 121 -14.50 19.43 -0.60
C LEU A 121 -15.50 19.83 0.47
N ILE A 122 -15.60 21.14 0.73
CA ILE A 122 -16.53 21.70 1.72
C ILE A 122 -17.97 21.47 1.27
N GLN A 123 -18.30 21.80 0.02
CA GLN A 123 -19.63 21.60 -0.54
C GLN A 123 -20.03 20.11 -0.54
N ALA A 124 -19.09 19.22 -0.85
CA ALA A 124 -19.32 17.78 -0.76
C ALA A 124 -19.63 17.38 0.68
N ALA A 125 -18.76 17.71 1.65
CA ALA A 125 -18.93 17.33 3.05
C ALA A 125 -20.24 17.85 3.66
N VAL A 126 -20.55 19.13 3.45
CA VAL A 126 -21.77 19.76 3.96
C VAL A 126 -23.01 19.21 3.24
N GLY A 127 -22.92 19.00 1.92
CA GLY A 127 -24.04 18.51 1.11
C GLY A 127 -24.39 17.05 1.38
N THR A 128 -23.40 16.19 1.61
CA THR A 128 -23.60 14.77 1.95
C THR A 128 -23.79 14.55 3.44
N ARG A 129 -23.42 15.52 4.29
CA ARG A 129 -23.33 15.36 5.75
C ARG A 129 -22.46 14.15 6.12
N SER A 130 -21.36 14.00 5.40
CA SER A 130 -20.34 12.98 5.63
C SER A 130 -18.96 13.62 5.72
N ILE A 131 -18.00 12.92 6.31
CA ILE A 131 -16.61 13.38 6.34
C ILE A 131 -16.04 13.26 4.92
N VAL A 132 -15.38 14.31 4.45
CA VAL A 132 -14.68 14.31 3.15
C VAL A 132 -13.26 14.76 3.39
N ALA A 133 -12.31 14.06 2.78
CA ALA A 133 -10.90 14.40 2.90
C ALA A 133 -10.22 14.43 1.54
N GLU A 134 -9.14 15.19 1.45
CA GLU A 134 -8.17 15.15 0.37
C GLU A 134 -6.81 14.76 0.92
N ILE A 135 -6.14 13.82 0.27
CA ILE A 135 -4.71 13.57 0.44
C ILE A 135 -3.97 14.07 -0.80
N SER A 136 -2.93 14.87 -0.60
CA SER A 136 -2.10 15.43 -1.68
C SER A 136 -0.67 14.87 -1.68
N ASN A 137 0.12 15.27 -2.68
CA ASN A 137 1.49 14.81 -2.90
C ASN A 137 1.55 13.28 -3.10
N ILE A 138 0.65 12.77 -3.94
CA ILE A 138 0.65 11.38 -4.43
C ILE A 138 0.77 11.41 -5.97
N PRO A 139 1.89 10.94 -6.56
CA PRO A 139 3.07 10.38 -5.89
C PRO A 139 3.87 11.44 -5.11
N PHE A 140 4.69 10.98 -4.16
CA PHE A 140 5.60 11.85 -3.41
C PHE A 140 6.72 12.34 -4.33
N GLN A 141 6.72 13.64 -4.66
CA GLN A 141 7.51 14.14 -5.79
C GLN A 141 8.07 15.56 -5.61
N PRO A 142 9.13 15.96 -6.33
CA PRO A 142 9.92 15.14 -7.24
C PRO A 142 10.87 14.18 -6.54
N LEU A 143 11.33 13.16 -7.27
CA LEU A 143 12.32 12.16 -6.82
C LEU A 143 13.50 12.07 -7.79
N ASN A 144 14.69 11.80 -7.24
CA ASN A 144 15.89 11.52 -8.01
C ASN A 144 16.38 10.12 -7.62
N TYR A 145 16.52 9.25 -8.61
CA TYR A 145 17.09 7.93 -8.42
C TYR A 145 18.60 8.00 -8.54
N VAL A 146 19.32 7.33 -7.62
CA VAL A 146 20.79 7.43 -7.52
C VAL A 146 21.51 6.96 -8.79
N SER A 147 20.91 6.03 -9.54
CA SER A 147 21.47 5.44 -10.76
C SER A 147 20.82 5.95 -12.06
N ASP A 148 20.15 7.11 -12.00
CA ASP A 148 19.48 7.69 -13.16
C ASP A 148 20.05 9.06 -13.52
N GLU A 149 20.17 9.33 -14.81
CA GLU A 149 20.71 10.60 -15.31
C GLU A 149 19.67 11.74 -15.29
N LYS A 150 18.39 11.41 -15.12
CA LYS A 150 17.29 12.38 -15.05
C LYS A 150 16.99 12.74 -13.61
N ASP A 151 17.19 14.02 -13.30
CA ASP A 151 16.75 14.62 -12.05
C ASP A 151 15.26 15.00 -12.08
N ASP A 152 14.73 15.23 -10.89
CA ASP A 152 13.40 15.77 -10.60
C ASP A 152 12.25 15.05 -11.32
N ARG A 153 12.21 13.71 -11.24
CA ARG A 153 11.08 12.96 -11.81
C ARG A 153 9.79 13.26 -11.06
N THR A 154 8.70 13.40 -11.80
CA THR A 154 7.34 13.66 -11.31
C THR A 154 6.33 12.75 -11.98
N GLU A 155 5.23 12.45 -11.30
CA GLU A 155 4.05 11.78 -11.84
C GLU A 155 4.41 10.45 -12.53
N ASP A 156 4.01 10.30 -13.79
CA ASP A 156 4.26 9.14 -14.62
C ASP A 156 5.75 8.89 -14.86
N ASP A 157 6.65 9.88 -14.72
CA ASP A 157 8.10 9.64 -14.84
C ASP A 157 8.63 8.77 -13.69
N ILE A 158 8.07 8.90 -12.48
CA ILE A 158 8.40 8.07 -11.32
C ILE A 158 7.87 6.66 -11.56
N ILE A 159 6.61 6.55 -11.98
CA ILE A 159 5.93 5.27 -12.25
C ILE A 159 6.66 4.52 -13.37
N ALA A 160 6.97 5.18 -14.48
CA ALA A 160 7.66 4.59 -15.63
C ALA A 160 9.07 4.12 -15.26
N TYR A 161 9.82 4.89 -14.46
CA TYR A 161 11.14 4.46 -13.97
C TYR A 161 11.03 3.19 -13.12
N GLY A 162 10.09 3.14 -12.18
CA GLY A 162 9.83 1.96 -11.36
C GLY A 162 9.50 0.72 -12.19
N TRP A 163 8.66 0.86 -13.22
CA TRP A 163 8.37 -0.22 -14.16
C TRP A 163 9.59 -0.67 -14.96
N ARG A 164 10.43 0.27 -15.42
CA ARG A 164 11.70 -0.08 -16.08
C ARG A 164 12.58 -0.94 -15.16
N LYS A 165 12.76 -0.53 -13.90
CA LYS A 165 13.54 -1.29 -12.92
C LYS A 165 12.97 -2.68 -12.66
N TYR A 166 11.65 -2.79 -12.51
CA TYR A 166 10.96 -4.06 -12.34
C TYR A 166 11.20 -5.01 -13.53
N LEU A 167 11.03 -4.52 -14.76
CA LEU A 167 11.17 -5.32 -15.97
C LEU A 167 12.64 -5.71 -16.24
N GLU A 168 13.59 -4.79 -16.05
CA GLU A 168 15.03 -5.05 -16.22
C GLU A 168 15.58 -6.00 -15.15
N GLY A 169 15.00 -6.03 -13.94
CA GLY A 169 15.32 -7.01 -12.88
C GLY A 169 14.87 -8.45 -13.18
N GLY A 170 14.03 -8.61 -14.21
CA GLY A 170 13.45 -9.89 -14.62
C GLY A 170 12.03 -10.11 -14.09
N ALA A 171 11.35 -9.06 -13.64
CA ALA A 171 9.97 -9.09 -13.15
C ALA A 171 9.75 -10.08 -12.00
N LYS A 172 10.72 -10.21 -11.10
CA LYS A 172 10.67 -11.15 -9.97
C LYS A 172 9.96 -10.52 -8.78
N ASP A 173 9.58 -11.36 -7.81
CA ASP A 173 8.95 -10.90 -6.57
C ASP A 173 9.81 -9.86 -5.81
N GLU A 174 11.13 -10.00 -5.82
CA GLU A 174 12.07 -9.05 -5.20
C GLU A 174 12.12 -7.68 -5.89
N ASP A 175 11.75 -7.61 -7.18
CA ASP A 175 11.76 -6.37 -7.95
C ASP A 175 10.47 -5.56 -7.76
N VAL A 176 9.42 -6.16 -7.17
CA VAL A 176 8.08 -5.57 -7.03
C VAL A 176 8.13 -4.26 -6.22
N GLU A 177 9.06 -4.13 -5.29
CA GLU A 177 9.23 -2.93 -4.47
C GLU A 177 9.54 -1.68 -5.30
N TRP A 178 10.08 -1.82 -6.52
CA TRP A 178 10.27 -0.69 -7.44
C TRP A 178 8.98 -0.07 -7.99
N LEU A 179 7.83 -0.73 -7.85
CA LEU A 179 6.57 -0.24 -8.37
C LEU A 179 6.00 0.84 -7.44
N ALA A 180 6.09 2.11 -7.86
CA ALA A 180 5.63 3.28 -7.11
C ALA A 180 4.14 3.23 -6.68
N ARG A 181 3.31 2.40 -7.33
CA ARG A 181 1.92 2.19 -6.91
C ARG A 181 1.81 1.63 -5.49
N LEU A 182 2.81 0.88 -5.01
CA LEU A 182 2.83 0.32 -3.66
C LEU A 182 2.85 1.42 -2.58
N PRO A 183 3.85 2.32 -2.52
CA PRO A 183 3.84 3.41 -1.53
C PRO A 183 2.72 4.42 -1.78
N MET A 184 2.29 4.64 -3.04
CA MET A 184 1.11 5.49 -3.32
C MET A 184 -0.16 4.93 -2.67
N THR A 185 -0.46 3.63 -2.86
CA THR A 185 -1.62 3.00 -2.23
C THR A 185 -1.49 2.98 -0.71
N ARG A 186 -0.29 2.70 -0.17
CA ARG A 186 -0.06 2.77 1.28
C ARG A 186 -0.35 4.16 1.82
N ALA A 187 0.05 5.23 1.13
CA ALA A 187 -0.24 6.59 1.55
C ALA A 187 -1.75 6.86 1.70
N VAL A 188 -2.55 6.43 0.73
CA VAL A 188 -4.02 6.60 0.80
C VAL A 188 -4.61 5.79 1.96
N VAL A 189 -4.20 4.53 2.13
CA VAL A 189 -4.70 3.69 3.24
C VAL A 189 -4.30 4.28 4.60
N ARG A 190 -3.09 4.83 4.72
CA ARG A 190 -2.68 5.53 5.94
C ARG A 190 -3.47 6.81 6.19
N ALA A 191 -3.87 7.54 5.14
CA ALA A 191 -4.78 8.68 5.31
C ALA A 191 -6.16 8.22 5.80
N MET A 192 -6.66 7.10 5.30
CA MET A 192 -7.90 6.49 5.79
C MET A 192 -7.80 6.12 7.27
N ASP A 193 -6.68 5.50 7.70
CA ASP A 193 -6.42 5.21 9.12
C ASP A 193 -6.51 6.50 9.98
N VAL A 194 -5.85 7.59 9.54
CA VAL A 194 -5.85 8.90 10.22
C VAL A 194 -7.25 9.52 10.27
N ILE A 195 -8.03 9.43 9.19
CA ILE A 195 -9.40 9.94 9.14
C ILE A 195 -10.30 9.18 10.12
N GLN A 196 -10.16 7.85 10.21
CA GLN A 196 -10.90 7.04 11.18
C GLN A 196 -10.52 7.39 12.62
N GLU A 197 -9.23 7.56 12.90
CA GLU A 197 -8.74 7.95 14.23
C GLU A 197 -9.29 9.32 14.67
N ILE A 198 -9.17 10.34 13.81
CA ILE A 198 -9.71 11.67 14.09
C ILE A 198 -11.24 11.64 14.21
N GLY A 199 -11.94 10.89 13.34
CA GLY A 199 -13.38 10.71 13.40
C GLY A 199 -13.84 10.10 14.73
N ALA A 200 -13.14 9.06 15.20
CA ALA A 200 -13.42 8.45 16.50
C ALA A 200 -13.21 9.43 17.67
N ASP A 201 -12.10 10.18 17.66
CA ASP A 201 -11.75 11.15 18.71
C ASP A 201 -12.80 12.26 18.86
N ILE A 202 -13.43 12.67 17.76
CA ILE A 202 -14.46 13.72 17.74
C ILE A 202 -15.89 13.15 17.84
N SER A 203 -16.03 11.86 18.14
CA SER A 203 -17.32 11.16 18.24
C SER A 203 -18.16 11.19 16.95
N LYS A 204 -17.49 11.16 15.78
CA LYS A 204 -18.06 11.07 14.43
C LYS A 204 -17.34 9.95 13.67
N PRO A 205 -17.58 8.67 14.02
CA PRO A 205 -16.79 7.55 13.51
C PRO A 205 -16.96 7.38 11.99
N VAL A 206 -15.88 6.92 11.36
CA VAL A 206 -15.86 6.53 9.95
C VAL A 206 -15.73 5.01 9.87
N ASP A 207 -16.80 4.35 9.45
CA ASP A 207 -16.88 2.89 9.37
C ASP A 207 -16.52 2.36 7.96
N GLY A 208 -16.57 3.23 6.95
CA GLY A 208 -16.32 2.89 5.55
C GLY A 208 -15.82 4.06 4.70
N PHE A 209 -15.44 3.75 3.46
CA PHE A 209 -14.95 4.70 2.45
C PHE A 209 -15.40 4.28 1.05
#